data_AF-A0A7U7QNM4-F1
#
_entry.id   AF-A0A7U7QNM4-F1
#
_cell.length_a   1.000
_cell.length_b   1.000
_cell.length_c   1.000
_cell.angle_alpha   90.00
_cell.angle_beta   90.00
_cell.angle_gamma   90.00
#
_symmetry.space_group_name_H-M   'P 1'
#
loop_
_entity.id
_entity.type
_entity.pdbx_description
1 polymer ?
#
loop_
_entity_poly.entity_id
_entity_poly.type
_entity_poly.pdbx_seq_one_letter_code
_entity_poly.pdbx_strand_id
1 'polypeptide(L)'
;TFLKKVGLFGARYSHTPTADGLHFVMRTINDDGDRVPSLAQLGFLPAQVVLVQRILRLPEGMVILSGPTGSGKSTTLRSFSRIWLERTGFLKRLLTVEDPPEGRIAGAIQTPIICDKADEAEVRRAWERAISSALRLDPDAIMPGELRDLISILAGIFAAQTGHLVMSTLHTNSALSIPERMITMGVEAALILDAQLMVGLISQRLVKTLCPHCKVPWAQKKAELSEEQRTYLEKYCSEPGLCRPEDLYFRHPEGCEHCRKAVVLNGRTVATVGHGVTGRSVVAEVIRPDARLFRLLKTGSKEAARRYWMANGGITRRTHLLHKLGAGLADPLEADETIPLDEDDVLQVEDSFSAQAAGTAAISGSAVLSEELKLLVSQAVSSGIEEGLARGLQEALKVALSALRQNAATRTNQSGSQENHNAGHSGNSNSGGGHGK
;
A
#
# COMPACT_ATOMS: atom_id res chain seq x y z
N THR A 1 16.54 -25.17 -7.22
CA THR A 1 15.99 -24.42 -8.36
C THR A 1 17.04 -23.48 -8.92
N PHE A 2 16.93 -23.08 -10.19
CA PHE A 2 17.83 -22.09 -10.80
C PHE A 2 17.93 -20.79 -9.98
N LEU A 3 16.79 -20.27 -9.51
CA LEU A 3 16.72 -19.05 -8.69
C LEU A 3 17.59 -19.13 -7.42
N LYS A 4 17.53 -20.25 -6.67
CA LYS A 4 18.40 -20.47 -5.50
C LYS A 4 19.90 -20.44 -5.85
N LYS A 5 20.29 -20.98 -7.02
CA LYS A 5 21.70 -20.98 -7.45
C LYS A 5 22.23 -19.57 -7.74
N VAL A 6 21.34 -18.64 -8.11
CA VAL A 6 21.68 -17.23 -8.38
C VAL A 6 21.32 -16.32 -7.21
N GLY A 7 21.00 -16.88 -6.03
CA GLY A 7 20.71 -16.10 -4.82
C GLY A 7 19.38 -15.36 -4.84
N LEU A 8 18.42 -15.77 -5.68
CA LEU A 8 17.10 -15.15 -5.80
C LEU A 8 16.00 -16.05 -5.25
N PHE A 9 15.06 -15.44 -4.53
CA PHE A 9 13.81 -16.07 -4.13
C PHE A 9 12.80 -16.05 -5.28
N GLY A 10 12.75 -14.92 -6.00
CA GLY A 10 11.83 -14.69 -7.09
C GLY A 10 12.13 -13.39 -7.83
N ALA A 11 11.26 -13.00 -8.74
CA ALA A 11 11.30 -11.71 -9.40
C ALA A 11 9.89 -11.27 -9.78
N ARG A 12 9.64 -9.96 -9.76
CA ARG A 12 8.45 -9.35 -10.38
C ARG A 12 8.82 -8.93 -11.79
N TYR A 13 8.09 -9.43 -12.77
CA TYR A 13 8.24 -9.10 -14.18
C TYR A 13 7.01 -8.34 -14.66
N SER A 14 7.22 -7.24 -15.36
CA SER A 14 6.17 -6.50 -16.07
C SER A 14 6.73 -5.99 -17.38
N HIS A 15 5.92 -5.98 -18.44
CA HIS A 15 6.30 -5.42 -19.73
C HIS A 15 5.14 -4.67 -20.36
N THR A 16 5.47 -3.74 -21.26
CA THR A 16 4.51 -3.03 -22.09
C THR A 16 5.13 -2.78 -23.47
N PRO A 17 4.34 -2.87 -24.56
CA PRO A 17 4.74 -2.32 -25.84
C PRO A 17 4.99 -0.81 -25.73
N THR A 18 5.95 -0.33 -26.51
CA THR A 18 6.38 1.07 -26.66
C THR A 18 6.67 1.34 -28.14
N ALA A 19 6.84 2.61 -28.52
CA ALA A 19 7.14 2.98 -29.91
C ALA A 19 8.38 2.26 -30.47
N ASP A 20 9.39 2.03 -29.62
CA ASP A 20 10.67 1.42 -29.98
C ASP A 20 10.74 -0.09 -29.67
N GLY A 21 9.59 -0.73 -29.42
CA GLY A 21 9.51 -2.16 -29.13
C GLY A 21 9.00 -2.47 -27.73
N LEU A 22 9.64 -3.39 -27.01
CA LEU A 22 9.16 -3.86 -25.72
C LEU A 22 9.95 -3.21 -24.57
N HIS A 23 9.26 -2.47 -23.70
CA HIS A 23 9.84 -2.04 -22.43
C HIS A 23 9.45 -3.05 -21.34
N PHE A 24 10.44 -3.56 -20.60
CA PHE A 24 10.17 -4.42 -19.46
C PHE A 24 10.95 -3.98 -18.23
N VAL A 25 10.36 -4.26 -17.07
CA VAL A 25 10.97 -4.06 -15.77
C VAL A 25 10.97 -5.40 -15.04
N MET A 26 12.15 -5.79 -14.53
CA MET A 26 12.30 -6.93 -13.65
C MET A 26 12.85 -6.47 -12.31
N ARG A 27 12.07 -6.63 -11.24
CA ARG A 27 12.54 -6.40 -9.87
C ARG A 27 12.88 -7.74 -9.24
N THR A 28 14.15 -7.96 -8.93
CA THR A 28 14.61 -9.18 -8.27
C THR A 28 14.24 -9.16 -6.78
N ILE A 29 13.92 -10.34 -6.26
CA ILE A 29 13.69 -10.60 -4.84
C ILE A 29 14.82 -11.52 -4.41
N ASN A 30 15.75 -11.00 -3.61
CA ASN A 30 16.88 -11.78 -3.12
C ASN A 30 16.40 -12.88 -2.17
N ASP A 31 17.05 -14.05 -2.22
CA ASP A 31 16.80 -15.10 -1.24
C ASP A 31 17.56 -14.77 0.05
N ASP A 32 16.85 -14.21 1.03
CA ASP A 32 17.36 -13.98 2.37
C ASP A 32 17.29 -15.24 3.26
N GLY A 33 16.82 -16.37 2.71
CA GLY A 33 16.57 -17.59 3.46
C GLY A 33 15.56 -17.36 4.57
N ASP A 34 15.87 -17.86 5.78
CA ASP A 34 15.02 -17.67 6.96
C ASP A 34 15.43 -16.44 7.79
N ARG A 35 16.34 -15.60 7.28
CA ARG A 35 16.89 -14.42 7.98
C ARG A 35 15.99 -13.19 7.82
N VAL A 36 14.76 -13.27 8.31
CA VAL A 36 13.87 -12.11 8.39
C VAL A 36 14.42 -11.13 9.43
N PRO A 37 14.62 -9.84 9.10
CA PRO A 37 15.20 -8.88 10.02
C PRO A 37 14.35 -8.69 11.29
N SER A 38 15.01 -8.29 12.38
CA SER A 38 14.34 -7.76 13.57
C SER A 38 13.83 -6.34 13.32
N LEU A 39 12.84 -5.90 14.12
CA LEU A 39 12.33 -4.52 14.02
C LEU A 39 13.43 -3.49 14.33
N ALA A 40 14.35 -3.80 15.25
CA ALA A 40 15.51 -2.96 15.53
C ALA A 40 16.45 -2.86 14.31
N GLN A 41 16.73 -3.96 13.62
CA GLN A 41 17.53 -3.96 12.38
C GLN A 41 16.84 -3.21 11.25
N LEU A 42 15.50 -3.27 11.16
CA LEU A 42 14.74 -2.44 10.22
C LEU A 42 14.84 -0.96 10.56
N GLY A 43 15.02 -0.62 11.82
CA GLY A 43 15.20 0.75 12.29
C GLY A 43 14.06 1.30 13.14
N PHE A 44 13.14 0.46 13.63
CA PHE A 44 12.14 0.89 14.62
C PHE A 44 12.81 1.29 15.94
N LEU A 45 12.28 2.34 16.57
CA LEU A 45 12.76 2.78 17.88
C LEU A 45 12.38 1.78 18.98
N PRO A 46 13.14 1.68 20.09
CA PRO A 46 12.85 0.74 21.18
C PRO A 46 11.39 0.82 21.69
N ALA A 47 10.86 2.02 21.88
CA ALA A 47 9.47 2.23 22.30
C ALA A 47 8.46 1.66 21.29
N GLN A 48 8.74 1.80 19.99
CA GLN A 48 7.91 1.28 18.92
C GLN A 48 8.00 -0.25 18.83
N VAL A 49 9.19 -0.84 19.04
CA VAL A 49 9.37 -2.29 19.10
C VAL A 49 8.51 -2.89 20.22
N VAL A 50 8.55 -2.29 21.41
CA VAL A 50 7.71 -2.71 22.55
C VAL A 50 6.22 -2.57 22.21
N LEU A 51 5.81 -1.46 21.59
CA LEU A 51 4.42 -1.23 21.20
C LEU A 51 3.94 -2.27 20.17
N VAL A 52 4.72 -2.54 19.12
CA VAL A 52 4.39 -3.55 18.12
C VAL A 52 4.27 -4.93 18.76
N GLN A 53 5.21 -5.31 19.64
CA GLN A 53 5.12 -6.57 20.37
C GLN A 53 3.86 -6.67 21.24
N ARG A 54 3.37 -5.55 21.81
CA ARG A 54 2.10 -5.50 22.54
C ARG A 54 0.89 -5.63 21.60
N ILE A 55 0.94 -5.03 20.42
CA ILE A 55 -0.13 -5.16 19.41
C ILE A 55 -0.23 -6.61 18.91
N LEU A 56 0.90 -7.20 18.52
CA LEU A 56 0.98 -8.61 18.07
C LEU A 56 0.72 -9.61 19.22
N ARG A 57 0.54 -9.11 20.46
CA ARG A 57 0.11 -9.95 21.59
C ARG A 57 -1.38 -10.26 21.60
N LEU A 58 -2.17 -9.41 20.95
CA LEU A 58 -3.62 -9.49 20.94
C LEU A 58 -4.10 -10.76 20.21
N PRO A 59 -5.19 -11.38 20.68
CA PRO A 59 -5.72 -12.60 20.06
C PRO A 59 -6.28 -12.33 18.66
N GLU A 60 -6.90 -11.17 18.48
CA GLU A 60 -7.64 -10.80 17.28
C GLU A 60 -7.52 -9.30 16.99
N GLY A 61 -7.99 -8.91 15.80
CA GLY A 61 -7.98 -7.53 15.33
C GLY A 61 -7.09 -7.34 14.10
N MET A 62 -7.16 -6.15 13.52
CA MET A 62 -6.48 -5.74 12.31
C MET A 62 -5.26 -4.87 12.63
N VAL A 63 -4.10 -5.28 12.12
CA VAL A 63 -2.86 -4.52 12.12
C VAL A 63 -2.57 -4.11 10.68
N ILE A 64 -2.71 -2.81 10.39
CA ILE A 64 -2.55 -2.29 9.04
C ILE A 64 -1.29 -1.45 8.94
N LEU A 65 -0.42 -1.85 8.01
CA LEU A 65 0.79 -1.13 7.64
C LEU A 65 0.53 -0.32 6.37
N SER A 66 0.84 0.96 6.42
CA SER A 66 0.64 1.89 5.34
C SER A 66 1.94 2.54 4.88
N GLY A 67 1.92 3.04 3.65
CA GLY A 67 3.02 3.76 3.02
C GLY A 67 2.95 3.64 1.49
N PRO A 68 3.76 4.41 0.75
CA PRO A 68 3.76 4.39 -0.70
C PRO A 68 4.42 3.08 -1.18
N THR A 69 4.53 2.95 -2.49
CA THR A 69 5.36 1.90 -3.09
C THR A 69 6.82 2.07 -2.64
N GLY A 70 7.46 0.96 -2.26
CA GLY A 70 8.87 0.98 -1.87
C GLY A 70 9.17 1.40 -0.44
N SER A 71 8.17 1.61 0.44
CA SER A 71 8.43 1.89 1.86
C SER A 71 8.80 0.69 2.72
N GLY A 72 8.98 -0.50 2.15
CA GLY A 72 9.40 -1.70 2.89
C GLY A 72 8.30 -2.39 3.71
N LYS A 73 7.02 -2.14 3.40
CA LYS A 73 5.86 -2.74 4.12
C LYS A 73 5.95 -4.26 4.18
N SER A 74 6.22 -4.92 3.05
CA SER A 74 6.30 -6.39 2.98
C SER A 74 7.41 -6.96 3.87
N THR A 75 8.56 -6.29 3.97
CA THR A 75 9.66 -6.71 4.86
C THR A 75 9.27 -6.56 6.33
N THR A 76 8.61 -5.46 6.69
CA THR A 76 8.08 -5.27 8.05
C THR A 76 7.00 -6.30 8.37
N LEU A 77 6.11 -6.60 7.42
CA LEU A 77 5.05 -7.59 7.59
C LEU A 77 5.61 -9.00 7.79
N ARG A 78 6.66 -9.39 7.04
CA ARG A 78 7.41 -10.62 7.30
C ARG A 78 8.00 -10.64 8.72
N SER A 79 8.49 -9.51 9.20
CA SER A 79 9.04 -9.38 10.56
C SER A 79 7.95 -9.52 11.62
N PHE A 80 6.74 -8.99 11.38
CA PHE A 80 5.59 -9.15 12.27
C PHE A 80 5.14 -10.61 12.33
N SER A 81 5.02 -11.25 11.16
CA SER A 81 4.72 -12.67 11.03
C SER A 81 5.70 -13.55 11.79
N ARG A 82 7.01 -13.29 11.65
CA ARG A 82 8.05 -14.01 12.40
C ARG A 82 7.88 -13.83 13.92
N ILE A 83 7.72 -12.59 14.39
CA ILE A 83 7.53 -12.30 15.83
C ILE A 83 6.30 -13.02 16.39
N TRP A 84 5.20 -13.02 15.64
CA TRP A 84 3.96 -13.67 16.05
C TRP A 84 4.11 -15.20 16.10
N LEU A 85 4.75 -15.81 15.09
CA LEU A 85 5.02 -17.25 15.06
C LEU A 85 5.98 -17.70 16.17
N GLU A 86 7.10 -17.00 16.36
CA GLU A 86 8.06 -17.30 17.43
C GLU A 86 7.40 -17.23 18.81
N ARG A 87 6.58 -16.19 19.06
CA ARG A 87 5.87 -16.02 20.32
C ARG A 87 4.90 -17.18 20.61
N THR A 88 4.28 -17.72 19.57
CA THR A 88 3.32 -18.83 19.72
C THR A 88 4.01 -20.19 19.76
N GLY A 89 5.35 -20.22 19.80
CA GLY A 89 6.13 -21.45 19.77
C GLY A 89 5.93 -22.24 18.48
N PHE A 90 5.52 -21.57 17.40
CA PHE A 90 5.12 -22.20 16.12
C PHE A 90 3.95 -23.20 16.26
N LEU A 91 3.14 -23.09 17.33
CA LEU A 91 1.98 -23.96 17.56
C LEU A 91 0.70 -23.44 16.89
N LYS A 92 0.71 -22.18 16.43
CA LYS A 92 -0.43 -21.53 15.77
C LYS A 92 -0.21 -21.40 14.26
N ARG A 93 -1.29 -21.45 13.49
CA ARG A 93 -1.25 -21.43 12.02
C ARG A 93 -1.38 -20.01 11.49
N LEU A 94 -0.32 -19.51 10.86
CA LEU A 94 -0.33 -18.28 10.08
C LEU A 94 -0.51 -18.60 8.60
N LEU A 95 -1.58 -18.09 7.99
CA LEU A 95 -1.82 -18.20 6.56
C LEU A 95 -1.57 -16.86 5.87
N THR A 96 -0.83 -16.86 4.76
CA THR A 96 -0.59 -15.65 3.98
C THR A 96 -1.15 -15.77 2.58
N VAL A 97 -1.60 -14.65 2.03
CA VAL A 97 -2.08 -14.52 0.64
C VAL A 97 -1.32 -13.36 0.00
N GLU A 98 -0.42 -13.63 -0.95
CA GLU A 98 0.57 -12.66 -1.41
C GLU A 98 0.69 -12.60 -2.95
N ASP A 99 1.08 -11.44 -3.49
CA ASP A 99 1.18 -11.20 -4.93
C ASP A 99 2.49 -10.50 -5.34
N PRO A 100 3.55 -11.26 -5.64
CA PRO A 100 3.84 -12.61 -5.11
C PRO A 100 4.44 -12.52 -3.70
N PRO A 101 4.75 -13.67 -3.04
CA PRO A 101 5.52 -13.68 -1.80
C PRO A 101 6.89 -12.98 -1.94
N GLU A 102 7.24 -12.14 -0.96
CA GLU A 102 8.46 -11.30 -0.94
C GLU A 102 9.63 -11.92 -0.15
N GLY A 103 9.63 -13.26 -0.04
CA GLY A 103 10.59 -14.05 0.71
C GLY A 103 9.92 -15.03 1.67
N ARG A 104 10.72 -15.89 2.30
CA ARG A 104 10.21 -16.92 3.19
C ARG A 104 9.76 -16.35 4.53
N ILE A 105 8.70 -16.92 5.08
CA ILE A 105 8.31 -16.76 6.47
C ILE A 105 8.28 -18.16 7.08
N ALA A 106 9.35 -18.53 7.79
CA ALA A 106 9.45 -19.85 8.41
C ALA A 106 8.26 -20.11 9.35
N GLY A 107 7.55 -21.22 9.13
CA GLY A 107 6.35 -21.60 9.89
C GLY A 107 5.02 -21.08 9.33
N ALA A 108 5.03 -20.17 8.34
CA ALA A 108 3.81 -19.71 7.69
C ALA A 108 3.43 -20.58 6.48
N ILE A 109 2.12 -20.68 6.21
CA ILE A 109 1.57 -21.27 4.99
C ILE A 109 1.37 -20.14 3.99
N GLN A 110 2.34 -19.97 3.08
CA GLN A 110 2.33 -18.86 2.12
C GLN A 110 1.64 -19.22 0.81
N THR A 111 0.53 -18.55 0.50
CA THR A 111 -0.27 -18.77 -0.72
C THR A 111 -0.03 -17.66 -1.73
N PRO A 112 0.61 -17.92 -2.88
CA PRO A 112 0.75 -16.94 -3.95
C PRO A 112 -0.56 -16.75 -4.72
N ILE A 113 -0.85 -15.53 -5.18
CA ILE A 113 -1.92 -15.25 -6.13
C ILE A 113 -1.47 -15.64 -7.54
N ILE A 114 -2.05 -16.72 -8.06
CA ILE A 114 -1.83 -17.23 -9.41
C ILE A 114 -3.06 -16.90 -10.26
N CYS A 115 -2.89 -16.01 -11.23
CA CYS A 115 -3.91 -15.56 -12.20
C CYS A 115 -3.23 -14.83 -13.36
N ASP A 116 -3.96 -14.59 -14.46
CA ASP A 116 -3.56 -13.57 -15.42
C ASP A 116 -3.54 -12.20 -14.73
N LYS A 117 -2.41 -11.51 -14.79
CA LYS A 117 -2.22 -10.19 -14.18
C LYS A 117 -2.70 -9.07 -15.10
N ALA A 118 -2.95 -9.36 -16.38
CA ALA A 118 -3.50 -8.40 -17.33
C ALA A 118 -5.02 -8.24 -17.21
N ASP A 119 -5.73 -9.22 -16.62
CA ASP A 119 -7.18 -9.16 -16.37
C ASP A 119 -7.47 -8.81 -14.90
N GLU A 120 -7.90 -7.56 -14.65
CA GLU A 120 -8.26 -7.08 -13.32
C GLU A 120 -9.38 -7.87 -12.65
N ALA A 121 -10.34 -8.40 -13.42
CA ALA A 121 -11.42 -9.21 -12.88
C ALA A 121 -10.93 -10.60 -12.47
N GLU A 122 -9.94 -11.16 -13.18
CA GLU A 122 -9.28 -12.39 -12.75
C GLU A 122 -8.45 -12.19 -11.48
N VAL A 123 -7.66 -11.10 -11.41
CA VAL A 123 -6.89 -10.72 -10.21
C VAL A 123 -7.81 -10.64 -9.00
N ARG A 124 -8.91 -9.87 -9.10
CA ARG A 124 -9.88 -9.70 -8.02
C ARG A 124 -10.46 -11.04 -7.55
N ARG A 125 -10.97 -11.85 -8.48
CA ARG A 125 -11.52 -13.18 -8.16
C ARG A 125 -10.48 -14.10 -7.52
N ALA A 126 -9.21 -14.01 -7.93
CA ALA A 126 -8.14 -14.81 -7.33
C ALA A 126 -7.87 -14.40 -5.87
N TRP A 127 -7.85 -13.10 -5.58
CA TRP A 127 -7.73 -12.59 -4.21
C TRP A 127 -8.91 -13.01 -3.32
N GLU A 128 -10.14 -12.80 -3.79
CA GLU A 128 -11.36 -13.16 -3.07
C GLU A 128 -11.39 -14.65 -2.71
N ARG A 129 -11.09 -15.52 -3.69
CA ARG A 129 -11.01 -16.98 -3.49
C ARG A 129 -9.92 -17.35 -2.50
N ALA A 130 -8.74 -16.74 -2.59
CA ALA A 130 -7.62 -17.07 -1.72
C ALA A 130 -7.89 -16.67 -0.26
N ILE A 131 -8.43 -15.48 -0.02
CA ILE A 131 -8.77 -15.01 1.33
C ILE A 131 -9.91 -15.87 1.92
N SER A 132 -10.96 -16.13 1.15
CA SER A 132 -12.08 -16.99 1.59
C SER A 132 -11.63 -18.42 1.90
N SER A 133 -10.71 -18.97 1.09
CA SER A 133 -10.15 -20.30 1.32
C SER A 133 -9.27 -20.33 2.57
N ALA A 134 -8.47 -19.28 2.81
CA ALA A 134 -7.63 -19.19 4.01
C ALA A 134 -8.45 -19.28 5.30
N LEU A 135 -9.63 -18.66 5.34
CA LEU A 135 -10.54 -18.73 6.49
C LEU A 135 -11.08 -20.14 6.79
N ARG A 136 -11.04 -21.07 5.82
CA ARG A 136 -11.51 -22.46 5.98
C ARG A 136 -10.41 -23.44 6.36
N LEU A 137 -9.18 -22.96 6.50
CA LEU A 137 -8.00 -23.78 6.81
C LEU A 137 -7.63 -23.70 8.30
N ASP A 138 -8.61 -23.39 9.15
CA ASP A 138 -8.46 -23.27 10.61
C ASP A 138 -7.31 -22.30 11.02
N PRO A 139 -7.22 -21.08 10.44
CA PRO A 139 -6.14 -20.15 10.73
C PRO A 139 -6.24 -19.62 12.17
N ASP A 140 -5.11 -19.29 12.77
CA ASP A 140 -5.06 -18.48 14.00
C ASP A 140 -4.78 -17.00 13.68
N ALA A 141 -4.08 -16.76 12.58
CA ALA A 141 -3.82 -15.43 12.03
C ALA A 141 -3.77 -15.51 10.50
N ILE A 142 -4.14 -14.39 9.86
CA ILE A 142 -4.16 -14.27 8.40
C ILE A 142 -3.39 -13.02 8.00
N MET A 143 -2.60 -13.16 6.93
CA MET A 143 -1.85 -12.07 6.34
C MET A 143 -2.18 -11.95 4.84
N PRO A 144 -3.25 -11.23 4.47
CA PRO A 144 -3.37 -10.78 3.09
C PRO A 144 -2.31 -9.70 2.84
N GLY A 145 -1.53 -9.83 1.78
CA GLY A 145 -0.40 -8.94 1.50
C GLY A 145 -0.80 -7.48 1.29
N GLU A 146 -2.02 -7.24 0.81
CA GLU A 146 -2.59 -5.91 0.59
C GLU A 146 -4.12 -5.99 0.55
N LEU A 147 -4.82 -4.97 1.08
CA LEU A 147 -6.27 -4.82 0.96
C LEU A 147 -6.58 -3.83 -0.18
N ARG A 148 -6.88 -4.32 -1.38
CA ARG A 148 -6.98 -3.48 -2.59
C ARG A 148 -8.37 -2.91 -2.85
N ASP A 149 -9.40 -3.59 -2.37
CA ASP A 149 -10.80 -3.32 -2.69
C ASP A 149 -11.70 -3.53 -1.46
N LEU A 150 -12.97 -3.13 -1.59
CA LEU A 150 -13.94 -3.27 -0.51
C LEU A 150 -14.09 -4.72 -0.04
N ILE A 151 -14.08 -5.68 -0.97
CA ILE A 151 -14.34 -7.09 -0.67
C ILE A 151 -13.21 -7.69 0.16
N SER A 152 -11.95 -7.45 -0.22
CA SER A 152 -10.78 -7.85 0.56
C SER A 152 -10.73 -7.19 1.93
N ILE A 153 -11.11 -5.91 2.04
CA ILE A 153 -11.23 -5.23 3.32
C ILE A 153 -12.30 -5.88 4.20
N LEU A 154 -13.51 -6.07 3.68
CA LEU A 154 -14.61 -6.70 4.43
C LEU A 154 -14.23 -8.11 4.87
N ALA A 155 -13.59 -8.91 4.02
CA ALA A 155 -13.10 -10.23 4.39
C ALA A 155 -12.09 -10.17 5.55
N GLY A 156 -11.17 -9.20 5.54
CA GLY A 156 -10.25 -8.95 6.65
C GLY A 156 -10.97 -8.53 7.93
N ILE A 157 -11.99 -7.69 7.83
CA ILE A 157 -12.82 -7.29 8.98
C ILE A 157 -13.55 -8.50 9.57
N PHE A 158 -14.23 -9.29 8.75
CA PHE A 158 -14.92 -10.49 9.21
C PHE A 158 -13.97 -11.52 9.84
N ALA A 159 -12.78 -11.69 9.26
CA ALA A 159 -11.73 -12.52 9.85
C ALA A 159 -11.36 -12.01 11.26
N ALA A 160 -11.13 -10.71 11.40
CA ALA A 160 -10.79 -10.12 12.69
C ALA A 160 -11.92 -10.25 13.72
N GLN A 161 -13.18 -10.03 13.33
CA GLN A 161 -14.35 -10.18 14.20
C GLN A 161 -14.66 -11.63 14.60
N THR A 162 -14.12 -12.61 13.88
CA THR A 162 -14.29 -14.04 14.16
C THR A 162 -13.11 -14.63 14.94
N GLY A 163 -12.29 -13.79 15.57
CA GLY A 163 -11.25 -14.24 16.49
C GLY A 163 -9.84 -14.37 15.90
N HIS A 164 -9.59 -13.80 14.71
CA HIS A 164 -8.30 -13.90 14.05
C HIS A 164 -7.50 -12.61 14.14
N LEU A 165 -6.18 -12.72 14.30
CA LEU A 165 -5.30 -11.59 14.05
C LEU A 165 -5.07 -11.43 12.55
N VAL A 166 -5.40 -10.26 12.01
CA VAL A 166 -5.23 -9.95 10.59
C VAL A 166 -4.12 -8.91 10.43
N MET A 167 -3.09 -9.23 9.66
CA MET A 167 -2.00 -8.30 9.37
C MET A 167 -2.01 -7.99 7.88
N SER A 168 -2.09 -6.73 7.48
CA SER A 168 -2.14 -6.39 6.05
C SER A 168 -1.55 -5.03 5.74
N THR A 169 -1.60 -4.65 4.46
CA THR A 169 -1.14 -3.36 3.99
C THR A 169 -2.21 -2.57 3.26
N LEU A 170 -2.07 -1.25 3.36
CA LEU A 170 -2.82 -0.26 2.58
C LEU A 170 -1.86 0.80 2.03
N HIS A 171 -2.34 1.59 1.07
CA HIS A 171 -1.61 2.73 0.53
C HIS A 171 -2.24 4.03 0.99
N THR A 172 -1.74 4.58 2.10
CA THR A 172 -2.13 5.89 2.64
C THR A 172 -0.88 6.70 3.04
N ASN A 173 -1.08 7.99 3.30
CA ASN A 173 0.01 8.91 3.61
C ASN A 173 0.37 8.97 5.11
N SER A 174 -0.54 8.59 6.00
CA SER A 174 -0.38 8.63 7.46
C SER A 174 -1.10 7.45 8.13
N ALA A 175 -0.74 7.17 9.39
CA ALA A 175 -1.37 6.08 10.14
C ALA A 175 -2.86 6.36 10.40
N LEU A 176 -3.21 7.61 10.72
CA LEU A 176 -4.60 8.03 10.96
C LEU A 176 -5.45 8.07 9.68
N SER A 177 -4.84 8.11 8.50
CA SER A 177 -5.56 8.02 7.21
C SER A 177 -5.92 6.59 6.79
N ILE A 178 -5.48 5.57 7.53
CA ILE A 178 -5.88 4.18 7.30
C ILE A 178 -7.41 4.02 7.39
N PRO A 179 -8.08 4.38 8.50
CA PRO A 179 -9.53 4.28 8.58
C PRO A 179 -10.25 5.19 7.56
N GLU A 180 -9.76 6.41 7.33
CA GLU A 180 -10.31 7.31 6.30
C GLU A 180 -10.34 6.63 4.92
N ARG A 181 -9.24 5.98 4.53
CA ARG A 181 -9.14 5.28 3.25
C ARG A 181 -10.12 4.12 3.15
N MET A 182 -10.27 3.34 4.22
CA MET A 182 -11.24 2.23 4.25
C MET A 182 -12.67 2.75 4.12
N ILE A 183 -13.00 3.90 4.73
CA ILE A 183 -14.31 4.57 4.56
C ILE A 183 -14.50 5.02 3.12
N THR A 184 -13.51 5.67 2.50
CA THR A 184 -13.58 6.06 1.08
C THR A 184 -13.74 4.86 0.14
N MET A 185 -13.26 3.69 0.53
CA MET A 185 -13.44 2.43 -0.22
C MET A 185 -14.82 1.78 0.01
N GLY A 186 -15.68 2.35 0.85
CA GLY A 186 -17.05 1.91 1.06
C GLY A 186 -17.31 1.16 2.37
N VAL A 187 -16.37 1.18 3.32
CA VAL A 187 -16.58 0.57 4.64
C VAL A 187 -17.28 1.54 5.57
N GLU A 188 -18.30 1.06 6.28
CA GLU A 188 -19.02 1.85 7.28
C GLU A 188 -18.08 2.33 8.40
N ALA A 189 -18.08 3.64 8.67
CA ALA A 189 -17.22 4.23 9.70
C ALA A 189 -17.45 3.63 11.10
N ALA A 190 -18.71 3.29 11.40
CA ALA A 190 -19.07 2.66 12.68
C ALA A 190 -18.43 1.29 12.89
N LEU A 191 -18.07 0.59 11.80
CA LEU A 191 -17.43 -0.73 11.85
C LEU A 191 -15.93 -0.60 12.14
N ILE A 192 -15.23 0.33 11.48
CA ILE A 192 -13.77 0.41 11.54
C ILE A 192 -13.22 1.38 12.59
N LEU A 193 -14.02 2.34 13.06
CA LEU A 193 -13.63 3.23 14.16
C LEU A 193 -13.84 2.55 15.52
N ASP A 194 -13.35 1.32 15.64
CA ASP A 194 -13.42 0.46 16.81
C ASP A 194 -12.00 0.00 17.19
N ALA A 195 -11.60 0.28 18.43
CA ALA A 195 -10.28 -0.03 18.98
C ALA A 195 -10.07 -1.52 19.27
N GLN A 196 -11.14 -2.32 19.29
CA GLN A 196 -11.06 -3.78 19.35
C GLN A 196 -10.84 -4.41 17.97
N LEU A 197 -11.44 -3.81 16.93
CA LEU A 197 -11.23 -4.25 15.56
C LEU A 197 -9.89 -3.77 15.01
N MET A 198 -9.64 -2.46 15.00
CA MET A 198 -8.41 -1.87 14.45
C MET A 198 -7.39 -1.73 15.56
N VAL A 199 -6.49 -2.69 15.72
CA VAL A 199 -5.59 -2.75 16.89
C VAL A 199 -4.20 -2.19 16.63
N GLY A 200 -3.84 -1.95 15.37
CA GLY A 200 -2.58 -1.31 15.00
C GLY A 200 -2.69 -0.53 13.69
N LEU A 201 -2.41 0.77 13.74
CA LEU A 201 -2.32 1.66 12.58
C LEU A 201 -0.87 2.11 12.43
N ILE A 202 -0.22 1.77 11.32
CA ILE A 202 1.21 2.02 11.13
C ILE A 202 1.41 2.72 9.79
N SER A 203 2.18 3.81 9.76
CA SER A 203 2.62 4.45 8.52
C SER A 203 4.13 4.43 8.45
N GLN A 204 4.67 3.96 7.33
CA GLN A 204 6.09 3.70 7.14
C GLN A 204 6.63 4.40 5.89
N ARG A 205 7.87 4.87 6.03
CA ARG A 205 8.76 5.35 4.97
C ARG A 205 10.15 4.73 5.15
N LEU A 206 10.99 4.81 4.14
CA LEU A 206 12.40 4.43 4.23
C LEU A 206 13.27 5.64 3.95
N VAL A 207 14.25 5.88 4.81
CA VAL A 207 15.34 6.84 4.56
C VAL A 207 16.62 6.08 4.25
N LYS A 208 17.53 6.67 3.48
CA LYS A 208 18.84 6.05 3.21
C LYS A 208 19.70 6.09 4.47
N THR A 209 20.47 5.03 4.69
CA THR A 209 21.43 4.95 5.79
C THR A 209 22.79 5.43 5.30
N LEU A 210 23.33 6.44 5.98
CA LEU A 210 24.64 7.00 5.69
C LEU A 210 25.77 5.98 5.89
N CYS A 211 26.79 6.06 5.04
CA CYS A 211 28.02 5.31 5.24
C CYS A 211 28.77 5.83 6.47
N PRO A 212 29.09 4.98 7.47
CA PRO A 212 29.78 5.42 8.68
C PRO A 212 31.22 5.87 8.42
N HIS A 213 31.80 5.48 7.29
CA HIS A 213 33.21 5.75 6.97
C HIS A 213 33.44 7.07 6.21
N CYS A 214 32.41 7.64 5.59
CA CYS A 214 32.59 8.85 4.78
C CYS A 214 31.53 9.94 5.00
N LYS A 215 30.53 9.72 5.86
CA LYS A 215 29.55 10.76 6.19
C LYS A 215 30.23 12.05 6.63
N VAL A 216 29.75 13.18 6.13
CA VAL A 216 30.34 14.51 6.33
C VAL A 216 29.66 15.19 7.52
N PRO A 217 30.38 15.56 8.60
CA PRO A 217 29.76 16.20 9.76
C PRO A 217 29.29 17.63 9.46
N TRP A 218 28.29 18.10 10.22
CA TRP A 218 27.76 19.47 10.15
C TRP A 218 28.84 20.55 10.13
N ALA A 219 29.85 20.45 11.02
CA ALA A 219 30.93 21.43 11.12
C ALA A 219 31.68 21.64 9.79
N GLN A 220 31.75 20.62 8.94
CA GLN A 220 32.36 20.72 7.61
C GLN A 220 31.34 21.19 6.56
N LYS A 221 30.11 20.67 6.60
CA LYS A 221 29.09 20.96 5.58
C LYS A 221 28.46 22.35 5.72
N LYS A 222 28.37 22.91 6.92
CA LYS A 222 27.61 24.14 7.24
C LYS A 222 27.94 25.31 6.31
N ALA A 223 29.22 25.48 5.96
CA ALA A 223 29.69 26.57 5.10
C ALA A 223 29.25 26.42 3.63
N GLU A 224 28.99 25.20 3.17
CA GLU A 224 28.54 24.89 1.81
C GLU A 224 27.01 24.96 1.64
N LEU A 225 26.26 24.93 2.75
CA LEU A 225 24.80 25.03 2.72
C LEU A 225 24.35 26.44 2.35
N SER A 226 23.24 26.55 1.61
CA SER A 226 22.57 27.83 1.43
C SER A 226 22.07 28.38 2.78
N GLU A 227 21.87 29.68 2.87
CA GLU A 227 21.32 30.32 4.07
C GLU A 227 19.94 29.75 4.43
N GLU A 228 19.10 29.49 3.43
CA GLU A 228 17.79 28.85 3.59
C GLU A 228 17.92 27.45 4.19
N GLN A 229 18.77 26.58 3.61
CA GLN A 229 18.99 25.22 4.12
C GLN A 229 19.51 25.24 5.56
N ARG A 230 20.48 26.12 5.85
CA ARG A 230 21.04 26.26 7.20
C ARG A 230 19.97 26.67 8.20
N THR A 231 19.20 27.71 7.88
CA THR A 231 18.13 28.22 8.76
C THR A 231 17.05 27.18 8.98
N TYR A 232 16.65 26.46 7.92
CA TYR A 232 15.66 25.39 7.99
C TYR A 232 16.12 24.25 8.91
N LEU A 233 17.36 23.78 8.75
CA LEU A 233 17.92 22.72 9.60
C LEU A 233 18.14 23.21 11.05
N GLU A 234 18.61 24.43 11.25
CA GLU A 234 18.76 25.02 12.59
C GLU A 234 17.40 25.19 13.30
N LYS A 235 16.32 25.44 12.56
CA LYS A 235 14.96 25.48 13.12
C LYS A 235 14.44 24.08 13.47
N TYR A 236 14.48 23.14 12.52
CA TYR A 236 13.75 21.88 12.65
C TYR A 236 14.57 20.72 13.20
N CYS A 237 15.89 20.83 13.27
CA CYS A 237 16.79 19.81 13.85
C CYS A 237 17.39 20.26 15.19
N SER A 238 16.63 21.02 15.99
CA SER A 238 17.03 21.56 17.30
C SER A 238 16.07 21.12 18.42
N GLU A 239 15.83 19.81 18.50
CA GLU A 239 14.90 19.21 19.46
C GLU A 239 15.69 18.64 20.66
N PRO A 240 15.51 19.18 21.89
CA PRO A 240 16.29 18.78 23.05
C PRO A 240 16.27 17.27 23.31
N GLY A 241 17.45 16.68 23.44
CA GLY A 241 17.61 15.24 23.71
C GLY A 241 17.38 14.33 22.50
N LEU A 242 16.99 14.87 21.34
CA LEU A 242 16.75 14.09 20.12
C LEU A 242 17.73 14.42 19.00
N CYS A 243 17.88 15.69 18.65
CA CYS A 243 18.72 16.13 17.54
C CYS A 243 19.11 17.59 17.71
N ARG A 244 20.39 17.91 17.49
CA ARG A 244 20.90 19.27 17.33
C ARG A 244 21.61 19.41 16.00
N PRO A 245 21.77 20.61 15.44
CA PRO A 245 22.49 20.81 14.19
C PRO A 245 23.89 20.20 14.20
N GLU A 246 24.59 20.26 15.34
CA GLU A 246 25.95 19.71 15.50
C GLU A 246 25.99 18.18 15.42
N ASP A 247 24.87 17.50 15.65
CA ASP A 247 24.74 16.04 15.57
C ASP A 247 24.47 15.58 14.12
N LEU A 248 24.22 16.51 13.18
CA LEU A 248 23.88 16.21 11.80
C LEU A 248 25.09 15.73 10.99
N TYR A 249 24.82 14.78 10.10
CA TYR A 249 25.76 14.27 9.11
C TYR A 249 25.12 14.25 7.73
N PHE A 250 25.95 14.42 6.71
CA PHE A 250 25.56 14.50 5.32
C PHE A 250 26.19 13.39 4.51
N ARG A 251 25.53 13.04 3.41
CA ARG A 251 26.02 12.06 2.46
C ARG A 251 27.25 12.59 1.73
N HIS A 252 28.28 11.77 1.67
CA HIS A 252 29.40 12.03 0.77
C HIS A 252 29.00 11.68 -0.67
N PRO A 253 29.01 12.65 -1.61
CA PRO A 253 28.49 12.44 -2.96
C PRO A 253 29.25 11.35 -3.71
N GLU A 254 30.58 11.31 -3.60
CA GLU A 254 31.40 10.29 -4.26
C GLU A 254 31.38 8.93 -3.56
N GLY A 255 31.01 8.87 -2.28
CA GLY A 255 31.24 7.70 -1.42
C GLY A 255 32.73 7.34 -1.22
N CYS A 256 32.96 6.22 -0.54
CA CYS A 256 34.29 5.65 -0.29
C CYS A 256 34.32 4.15 -0.67
N GLU A 257 35.46 3.49 -0.49
CA GLU A 257 35.63 2.05 -0.76
C GLU A 257 34.68 1.12 0.03
N HIS A 258 34.21 1.56 1.21
CA HIS A 258 33.30 0.76 2.03
C HIS A 258 31.85 0.75 1.53
N CYS A 259 31.43 1.80 0.81
CA CYS A 259 30.06 1.91 0.31
C CYS A 259 29.95 1.75 -1.20
N ARG A 260 31.00 2.09 -1.96
CA ARG A 260 31.01 1.92 -3.41
C ARG A 260 31.08 0.43 -3.77
N LYS A 261 30.16 0.00 -4.62
CA LYS A 261 30.13 -1.36 -5.18
C LYS A 261 30.07 -1.29 -6.69
N ALA A 262 31.01 -1.95 -7.35
CA ALA A 262 30.97 -2.13 -8.80
C ALA A 262 29.85 -3.11 -9.16
N VAL A 263 28.97 -2.69 -10.07
CA VAL A 263 27.97 -3.55 -10.69
C VAL A 263 28.60 -4.14 -11.94
N VAL A 264 28.95 -5.42 -11.87
CA VAL A 264 29.58 -6.15 -12.96
C VAL A 264 28.55 -7.02 -13.66
N LEU A 265 28.33 -6.79 -14.95
CA LEU A 265 27.50 -7.62 -15.82
C LEU A 265 28.38 -8.20 -16.93
N ASN A 266 28.37 -9.53 -17.07
CA ASN A 266 29.16 -10.25 -18.08
C ASN A 266 30.65 -9.86 -18.09
N GLY A 267 31.24 -9.72 -16.89
CA GLY A 267 32.66 -9.35 -16.72
C GLY A 267 32.99 -7.87 -16.96
N ARG A 268 31.99 -7.02 -17.23
CA ARG A 268 32.18 -5.57 -17.41
C ARG A 268 31.50 -4.78 -16.31
N THR A 269 32.21 -3.82 -15.72
CA THR A 269 31.60 -2.86 -14.79
C THR A 269 30.69 -1.92 -15.58
N VAL A 270 29.38 -1.98 -15.32
CA VAL A 270 28.38 -1.15 -15.99
C VAL A 270 27.93 0.05 -15.15
N ALA A 271 28.12 -0.04 -13.83
CA ALA A 271 27.80 1.03 -12.90
C ALA A 271 28.58 0.90 -11.60
N THR A 272 28.64 1.98 -10.82
CA THR A 272 29.02 1.94 -9.40
C THR A 272 27.81 2.39 -8.59
N VAL A 273 27.53 1.70 -7.48
CA VAL A 273 26.41 2.02 -6.59
C VAL A 273 26.89 2.26 -5.17
N GLY A 274 26.01 2.79 -4.31
CA GLY A 274 26.27 2.94 -2.88
C GLY A 274 27.03 4.21 -2.49
N HIS A 275 27.32 5.12 -3.42
CA HIS A 275 27.80 6.49 -3.22
C HIS A 275 27.37 7.14 -1.88
N GLY A 276 28.12 6.99 -0.80
CA GLY A 276 27.83 7.56 0.53
C GLY A 276 26.72 6.87 1.35
N VAL A 277 26.10 5.80 0.86
CA VAL A 277 24.96 5.12 1.51
C VAL A 277 25.14 3.60 1.54
N THR A 278 24.79 2.96 2.65
CA THR A 278 25.02 1.52 2.87
C THR A 278 23.71 0.72 2.91
N GLY A 279 22.58 1.38 3.04
CA GLY A 279 21.29 0.72 3.17
C GLY A 279 20.13 1.70 3.30
N ARG A 280 19.03 1.21 3.87
CA ARG A 280 17.83 1.99 4.17
C ARG A 280 17.33 1.61 5.56
N SER A 281 16.70 2.57 6.23
CA SER A 281 16.14 2.39 7.57
C SER A 281 14.70 2.89 7.61
N VAL A 282 13.86 2.17 8.36
CA VAL A 282 12.45 2.49 8.59
C VAL A 282 12.33 3.74 9.44
N VAL A 283 11.55 4.70 8.96
CA VAL A 283 10.93 5.74 9.77
C VAL A 283 9.43 5.50 9.74
N ALA A 284 8.81 5.41 10.92
CA ALA A 284 7.41 5.04 11.04
C ALA A 284 6.70 5.72 12.20
N GLU A 285 5.39 5.89 12.04
CA GLU A 285 4.41 6.12 13.11
C GLU A 285 3.76 4.79 13.46
N VAL A 286 3.62 4.50 14.75
CA VAL A 286 2.96 3.29 15.24
C VAL A 286 1.90 3.71 16.25
N ILE A 287 0.64 3.50 15.90
CA ILE A 287 -0.51 3.87 16.72
C ILE A 287 -1.25 2.59 17.12
N ARG A 288 -1.36 2.36 18.43
CA ARG A 288 -2.40 1.47 18.97
C ARG A 288 -3.57 2.38 19.35
N PRO A 289 -4.66 2.38 18.59
CA PRO A 289 -5.76 3.29 18.87
C PRO A 289 -6.51 2.86 20.13
N ASP A 290 -7.13 3.83 20.79
CA ASP A 290 -8.09 3.62 21.87
C ASP A 290 -9.45 4.21 21.50
N ALA A 291 -10.45 4.01 22.35
CA ALA A 291 -11.80 4.51 22.11
C ALA A 291 -11.85 6.05 22.01
N ARG A 292 -10.95 6.76 22.70
CA ARG A 292 -10.90 8.23 22.67
C ARG A 292 -10.35 8.74 21.35
N LEU A 293 -9.28 8.13 20.84
CA LEU A 293 -8.70 8.43 19.54
C LEU A 293 -9.73 8.23 18.43
N PHE A 294 -10.46 7.11 18.44
CA PHE A 294 -11.50 6.88 17.43
C PHE A 294 -12.73 7.77 17.60
N ARG A 295 -13.12 8.12 18.83
CA ARG A 295 -14.14 9.15 19.05
C ARG A 295 -13.72 10.48 18.44
N LEU A 296 -12.46 10.91 18.63
CA LEU A 296 -11.93 12.14 18.04
C LEU A 296 -11.92 12.08 16.51
N LEU A 297 -11.56 10.95 15.90
CA LEU A 297 -11.65 10.76 14.45
C LEU A 297 -13.11 10.79 13.94
N LYS A 298 -14.06 10.30 14.74
CA LYS A 298 -15.48 10.24 14.35
C LYS A 298 -16.19 11.60 14.46
N THR A 299 -15.97 12.32 15.55
CA THR A 299 -16.76 13.53 15.88
C THR A 299 -15.96 14.83 15.87
N GLY A 300 -14.64 14.74 15.90
CA GLY A 300 -13.73 15.89 15.89
C GLY A 300 -13.03 15.99 14.55
N SER A 301 -11.70 16.09 14.60
CA SER A 301 -10.85 16.17 13.42
C SER A 301 -9.65 15.22 13.55
N LYS A 302 -9.00 14.92 12.42
CA LYS A 302 -7.77 14.12 12.39
C LYS A 302 -6.65 14.78 13.20
N GLU A 303 -6.60 16.11 13.18
CA GLU A 303 -5.63 16.92 13.90
C GLU A 303 -5.84 16.79 15.41
N ALA A 304 -7.10 16.82 15.88
CA ALA A 304 -7.43 16.58 17.28
C ALA A 304 -7.04 15.16 17.73
N ALA A 305 -7.30 14.15 16.91
CA ALA A 305 -6.89 12.77 17.18
C ALA A 305 -5.35 12.62 17.21
N ARG A 306 -4.65 13.28 16.30
CA ARG A 306 -3.19 13.31 16.24
C ARG A 306 -2.59 13.98 17.48
N ARG A 307 -3.10 15.15 17.85
CA ARG A 307 -2.67 15.89 19.05
C ARG A 307 -2.88 15.07 20.32
N TYR A 308 -4.04 14.41 20.44
CA TYR A 308 -4.30 13.48 21.52
C TYR A 308 -3.26 12.36 21.57
N TRP A 309 -2.98 11.72 20.43
CA TRP A 309 -1.99 10.65 20.36
C TRP A 309 -0.57 11.13 20.75
N MET A 310 -0.14 12.28 20.24
CA MET A 310 1.15 12.89 20.58
C MET A 310 1.26 13.22 22.08
N ALA A 311 0.21 13.82 22.67
CA ALA A 311 0.15 14.13 24.10
C ALA A 311 0.25 12.88 25.01
N ASN A 312 -0.02 11.69 24.46
CA ASN A 312 0.11 10.41 25.15
C ASN A 312 1.39 9.65 24.76
N GLY A 313 2.44 10.37 24.33
CA GLY A 313 3.73 9.80 23.97
C GLY A 313 3.81 9.19 22.57
N GLY A 314 2.90 9.60 21.67
CA GLY A 314 2.95 9.25 20.25
C GLY A 314 4.23 9.78 19.59
N ILE A 315 4.88 8.92 18.80
CA ILE A 315 6.10 9.27 18.06
C ILE A 315 5.74 9.49 16.59
N THR A 316 5.75 10.75 16.16
CA THR A 316 5.50 11.17 14.77
C THR A 316 6.63 10.68 13.84
N ARG A 317 6.39 10.66 12.51
CA ARG A 317 7.48 10.35 11.56
C ARG A 317 8.64 11.33 11.70
N ARG A 318 8.35 12.63 11.85
CA ARG A 318 9.37 13.66 12.10
C ARG A 318 10.16 13.37 13.37
N THR A 319 9.50 13.09 14.49
CA THR A 319 10.18 12.73 15.75
C THR A 319 11.08 11.50 15.59
N HIS A 320 10.60 10.46 14.90
CA HIS A 320 11.42 9.29 14.59
C HIS A 320 12.59 9.65 13.66
N LEU A 321 12.38 10.49 12.64
CA LEU A 321 13.45 10.96 11.78
C LEU A 321 14.53 11.69 12.59
N LEU A 322 14.16 12.57 13.51
CA LEU A 322 15.11 13.28 14.37
C LEU A 322 16.00 12.33 15.20
N HIS A 323 15.46 11.25 15.74
CA HIS A 323 16.28 10.22 16.39
C HIS A 323 17.36 9.65 15.46
N LYS A 324 17.07 9.48 14.17
CA LYS A 324 18.04 8.97 13.19
C LYS A 324 19.05 10.05 12.78
N LEU A 325 18.60 11.29 12.64
CA LEU A 325 19.45 12.43 12.31
C LEU A 325 20.44 12.72 13.44
N GLY A 326 19.98 12.77 14.70
CA GLY A 326 20.84 12.94 15.88
C GLY A 326 21.81 11.76 16.10
N ALA A 327 21.48 10.56 15.60
CA ALA A 327 22.41 9.43 15.57
C ALA A 327 23.36 9.44 14.35
N GLY A 328 23.26 10.45 13.47
CA GLY A 328 24.04 10.56 12.25
C GLY A 328 23.84 9.40 11.28
N LEU A 329 22.63 8.85 11.23
CA LEU A 329 22.27 7.68 10.40
C LEU A 329 21.66 8.06 9.05
N ALA A 330 21.13 9.27 8.90
CA ALA A 330 20.50 9.74 7.67
C ALA A 330 20.97 11.17 7.36
N ASP A 331 20.99 11.49 6.07
CA ASP A 331 21.22 12.87 5.60
C ASP A 331 19.93 13.67 5.81
N PRO A 332 19.98 14.85 6.47
CA PRO A 332 18.77 15.61 6.76
C PRO A 332 18.11 16.17 5.50
N LEU A 333 18.86 16.56 4.47
CA LEU A 333 18.32 17.12 3.23
C LEU A 333 17.67 16.02 2.38
N GLU A 334 18.34 14.87 2.22
CA GLU A 334 17.74 13.75 1.47
C GLU A 334 16.55 13.13 2.21
N ALA A 335 16.56 13.12 3.55
CA ALA A 335 15.46 12.57 4.32
C ALA A 335 14.21 13.47 4.27
N ASP A 336 14.40 14.79 4.25
CA ASP A 336 13.33 15.79 4.15
C ASP A 336 12.47 15.60 2.88
N GLU A 337 13.08 15.23 1.75
CA GLU A 337 12.36 14.89 0.50
C GLU A 337 11.33 13.76 0.66
N THR A 338 11.54 12.87 1.65
CA THR A 338 10.64 11.73 1.92
C THR A 338 9.73 12.00 3.12
N ILE A 339 10.22 12.74 4.10
CA ILE A 339 9.58 13.03 5.39
C ILE A 339 9.96 14.46 5.75
N PRO A 340 9.12 15.45 5.38
CA PRO A 340 9.41 16.85 5.64
C PRO A 340 9.64 17.11 7.13
N LEU A 341 10.70 17.86 7.45
CA LEU A 341 11.09 18.20 8.82
C LEU A 341 10.10 19.18 9.48
N ASP A 342 9.32 19.90 8.67
CA ASP A 342 8.21 20.77 9.07
C ASP A 342 6.84 20.07 9.09
N GLU A 343 6.78 18.75 8.82
CA GLU A 343 5.50 18.00 8.74
C GLU A 343 4.63 18.19 10.00
N ASP A 344 5.25 18.23 11.18
CA ASP A 344 4.51 18.41 12.43
C ASP A 344 3.93 19.83 12.58
N ASP A 345 4.56 20.86 12.01
CA ASP A 345 4.09 22.25 12.03
C ASP A 345 2.94 22.42 11.02
N VAL A 346 3.09 21.87 9.81
CA VAL A 346 2.05 21.90 8.76
C VAL A 346 0.76 21.20 9.21
N LEU A 347 0.89 20.15 10.01
CA LEU A 347 -0.23 19.38 10.53
C LEU A 347 -0.78 19.93 11.88
N GLN A 348 -0.18 20.97 12.43
CA GLN A 348 -0.71 21.67 13.58
C GLN A 348 -1.78 22.68 13.16
N VAL A 349 -2.81 22.81 14.00
CA VAL A 349 -3.76 23.92 13.95
C VAL A 349 -3.59 24.66 15.26
N GLU A 350 -3.27 25.96 15.18
CA GLU A 350 -3.32 26.85 16.33
C GLU A 350 -4.76 26.93 16.85
N ASP A 351 -4.96 26.82 18.16
CA ASP A 351 -6.28 26.98 18.79
C ASP A 351 -6.71 28.46 18.88
N SER A 352 -6.39 29.28 17.86
CA SER A 352 -6.69 30.71 17.80
C SER A 352 -8.14 31.02 17.36
N PHE A 353 -9.10 30.19 17.81
CA PHE A 353 -10.54 30.45 17.68
C PHE A 353 -11.35 30.07 18.94
N SER A 354 -10.71 29.93 20.10
CA SER A 354 -11.39 29.51 21.34
C SER A 354 -11.51 30.56 22.46
N ALA A 355 -11.19 31.84 22.20
CA ALA A 355 -11.26 32.89 23.24
C ALA A 355 -12.01 34.18 22.89
N GLN A 356 -12.86 34.20 21.84
CA GLN A 356 -13.61 35.42 21.47
C GLN A 356 -15.02 35.18 20.89
N ALA A 357 -15.74 34.16 21.38
CA ALA A 357 -17.15 33.93 21.02
C ALA A 357 -18.09 33.96 22.24
N ALA A 358 -17.78 34.81 23.22
CA ALA A 358 -18.73 35.25 24.25
C ALA A 358 -18.96 36.75 24.06
N GLY A 359 -19.79 37.11 23.07
CA GLY A 359 -20.14 38.51 22.81
C GLY A 359 -20.66 38.77 21.40
N THR A 360 -21.99 38.62 21.24
CA THR A 360 -22.86 39.35 20.28
C THR A 360 -22.44 39.50 18.82
N ALA A 361 -23.07 38.72 17.93
CA ALA A 361 -24.05 39.19 16.93
C ALA A 361 -24.20 38.11 15.84
N ALA A 362 -25.41 37.59 15.69
CA ALA A 362 -25.76 36.66 14.62
C ALA A 362 -25.62 37.34 13.26
N ILE A 363 -24.77 36.79 12.38
CA ILE A 363 -24.87 36.99 10.93
C ILE A 363 -25.20 35.63 10.32
N SER A 364 -26.51 35.42 10.14
CA SER A 364 -27.07 34.36 9.31
C SER A 364 -26.77 34.65 7.84
N GLY A 365 -25.90 33.86 7.21
CA GLY A 365 -25.63 34.00 5.77
C GLY A 365 -24.83 32.87 5.11
N SER A 366 -24.11 32.04 5.87
CA SER A 366 -23.18 31.06 5.29
C SER A 366 -23.79 29.68 4.94
N ALA A 367 -25.00 29.35 5.41
CA ALA A 367 -25.56 28.01 5.23
C ALA A 367 -26.21 27.82 3.84
N VAL A 368 -26.82 28.88 3.28
CA VAL A 368 -27.62 28.82 2.04
C VAL A 368 -26.74 28.56 0.80
N LEU A 369 -25.57 29.21 0.72
CA LEU A 369 -24.65 29.07 -0.41
C LEU A 369 -24.05 27.64 -0.55
N SER A 370 -24.00 26.86 0.54
CA SER A 370 -23.44 25.51 0.51
C SER A 370 -24.43 24.44 0.05
N GLU A 371 -25.73 24.65 0.29
CA GLU A 371 -26.82 23.75 -0.13
C GLU A 371 -27.13 23.94 -1.61
N GLU A 372 -27.23 25.18 -2.09
CA GLU A 372 -27.46 25.47 -3.51
C GLU A 372 -26.30 24.97 -4.39
N LEU A 373 -25.05 25.10 -3.93
CA LEU A 373 -23.89 24.59 -4.65
C LEU A 373 -23.84 23.06 -4.68
N LYS A 374 -24.23 22.39 -3.59
CA LYS A 374 -24.37 20.92 -3.56
C LYS A 374 -25.49 20.44 -4.49
N LEU A 375 -26.60 21.17 -4.56
CA LEU A 375 -27.73 20.86 -5.43
C LEU A 375 -27.36 21.05 -6.91
N LEU A 376 -26.66 22.13 -7.25
CA LEU A 376 -26.15 22.39 -8.61
C LEU A 376 -25.12 21.35 -9.06
N VAL A 377 -24.19 20.97 -8.18
CA VAL A 377 -23.22 19.90 -8.48
C VAL A 377 -23.91 18.55 -8.63
N SER A 378 -24.88 18.24 -7.76
CA SER A 378 -25.66 17.00 -7.88
C SER A 378 -26.49 16.97 -9.16
N GLN A 379 -27.13 18.07 -9.55
CA GLN A 379 -27.92 18.16 -10.78
C GLN A 379 -27.04 18.06 -12.03
N ALA A 380 -25.86 18.71 -12.04
CA ALA A 380 -24.91 18.63 -13.15
C ALA A 380 -24.29 17.23 -13.30
N VAL A 381 -24.02 16.54 -12.19
CA VAL A 381 -23.51 15.16 -12.19
C VAL A 381 -24.60 14.19 -12.64
N SER A 382 -25.83 14.33 -12.14
CA SER A 382 -26.96 13.50 -12.57
C SER A 382 -27.29 13.69 -14.05
N SER A 383 -27.35 14.92 -14.56
CA SER A 383 -27.62 15.16 -15.99
C SER A 383 -26.49 14.65 -16.88
N GLY A 384 -25.22 14.80 -16.46
CA GLY A 384 -24.07 14.28 -17.19
C GLY A 384 -24.03 12.74 -17.23
N ILE A 385 -24.43 12.08 -16.14
CA ILE A 385 -24.55 10.62 -16.09
C ILE A 385 -25.73 10.13 -16.93
N GLU A 386 -26.90 10.78 -16.87
CA GLU A 386 -28.07 10.41 -17.68
C GLU A 386 -27.81 10.60 -19.18
N GLU A 387 -27.21 11.73 -19.58
CA GLU A 387 -26.84 11.95 -20.99
C GLU A 387 -25.73 11.02 -21.48
N GLY A 388 -24.77 10.69 -20.60
CA GLY A 388 -23.69 9.75 -20.90
C GLY A 388 -24.21 8.31 -21.05
N LEU A 389 -25.12 7.89 -20.18
CA LEU A 389 -25.75 6.57 -20.21
C LEU A 389 -26.70 6.44 -21.41
N ALA A 390 -27.47 7.47 -21.73
CA ALA A 390 -28.36 7.49 -22.90
C ALA A 390 -27.57 7.43 -24.22
N ARG A 391 -26.48 8.19 -24.33
CA ARG A 391 -25.56 8.11 -25.49
C ARG A 391 -24.88 6.75 -25.59
N GLY A 392 -24.41 6.20 -24.47
CA GLY A 392 -23.80 4.88 -24.40
C GLY A 392 -24.76 3.77 -24.83
N LEU A 393 -26.01 3.82 -24.35
CA LEU A 393 -27.07 2.88 -24.71
C LEU A 393 -27.47 3.00 -26.19
N GLN A 394 -27.61 4.22 -26.73
CA GLN A 394 -27.94 4.41 -28.14
C GLN A 394 -26.85 3.87 -29.07
N GLU A 395 -25.58 4.10 -28.75
CA GLU A 395 -24.49 3.57 -29.58
C GLU A 395 -24.32 2.05 -29.42
N ALA A 396 -24.51 1.51 -28.21
CA ALA A 396 -24.58 0.06 -28.02
C ALA A 396 -25.72 -0.58 -28.84
N LEU A 397 -26.89 0.07 -28.89
CA LEU A 397 -28.05 -0.42 -29.65
C LEU A 397 -27.82 -0.36 -31.17
N LYS A 398 -27.19 0.72 -31.68
CA LYS A 398 -26.81 0.84 -33.10
C LYS A 398 -25.82 -0.24 -33.51
N VAL A 399 -24.80 -0.48 -32.69
CA VAL A 399 -23.80 -1.52 -32.95
C VAL A 399 -24.48 -2.90 -32.97
N ALA A 400 -25.34 -3.20 -31.99
CA ALA A 400 -26.09 -4.45 -31.96
C ALA A 400 -27.01 -4.64 -33.19
N LEU A 401 -27.72 -3.59 -33.61
CA LEU A 401 -28.58 -3.61 -34.79
C LEU A 401 -27.79 -3.78 -36.10
N SER A 402 -26.61 -3.18 -36.22
CA SER A 402 -25.72 -3.40 -37.37
C SER A 402 -25.21 -4.84 -37.45
N ALA A 403 -24.84 -5.44 -36.31
CA ALA A 403 -24.40 -6.82 -36.24
C ALA A 403 -25.53 -7.80 -36.62
N LEU A 404 -26.76 -7.53 -36.17
CA LEU A 404 -27.94 -8.31 -36.55
C LEU A 404 -28.27 -8.20 -38.05
N ARG A 405 -28.11 -7.02 -38.65
CA ARG A 405 -28.30 -6.83 -40.11
C ARG A 405 -27.23 -7.53 -40.94
N GLN A 406 -25.96 -7.53 -40.49
CA GLN A 406 -24.88 -8.28 -41.14
C GLN A 406 -25.08 -9.80 -41.03
N ASN A 407 -25.58 -10.29 -39.90
CA ASN A 407 -25.95 -11.70 -39.72
C ASN A 407 -27.18 -12.13 -40.54
N ALA A 408 -28.13 -11.22 -40.76
CA ALA A 408 -29.27 -11.48 -41.65
C ALA A 408 -28.83 -11.54 -43.13
N ALA A 409 -27.94 -10.64 -43.56
CA ALA A 409 -27.40 -10.60 -44.93
C ALA A 409 -26.52 -11.82 -45.28
N THR A 410 -25.78 -12.36 -44.30
CA THR A 410 -25.00 -13.59 -44.47
C THR A 410 -25.87 -14.84 -44.53
N ARG A 411 -27.02 -14.86 -43.84
CA ARG A 411 -28.00 -15.97 -43.96
C ARG A 411 -28.73 -15.99 -45.30
N THR A 412 -29.05 -14.83 -45.89
CA THR A 412 -29.69 -14.78 -47.23
C THR A 412 -28.75 -15.19 -48.37
N ASN A 413 -27.43 -14.99 -48.22
CA ASN A 413 -26.45 -15.45 -49.21
C ASN A 413 -26.16 -16.96 -49.14
N GLN A 414 -26.39 -17.62 -47.99
CA GLN A 414 -26.27 -19.07 -47.88
C GLN A 414 -27.52 -19.82 -48.37
N SER A 415 -28.72 -19.22 -48.33
CA SER A 415 -29.92 -19.83 -48.90
C SER A 415 -30.01 -19.71 -50.43
N GLY A 416 -29.41 -18.67 -51.03
CA GLY A 416 -29.41 -18.48 -52.49
C GLY A 416 -28.41 -19.35 -53.28
N SER A 417 -27.52 -20.08 -52.60
CA SER A 417 -26.51 -20.95 -53.24
C SER A 417 -26.87 -22.44 -53.23
N GLN A 418 -27.98 -22.85 -52.60
CA GLN A 418 -28.46 -24.25 -52.60
C GLN A 418 -29.65 -24.53 -53.54
N GLU A 419 -30.26 -23.52 -54.17
CA GLU A 419 -31.43 -23.73 -55.07
C GLU A 419 -31.07 -24.02 -56.54
N ASN A 420 -29.79 -24.07 -56.94
CA ASN A 420 -29.39 -24.35 -58.33
C ASN A 420 -28.81 -25.77 -58.58
N HIS A 421 -28.89 -26.68 -57.61
CA HIS A 421 -28.50 -28.08 -57.80
C HIS A 421 -29.50 -29.03 -57.13
N ASN A 422 -30.67 -29.23 -57.73
CA ASN A 422 -31.37 -30.52 -57.83
C ASN A 422 -32.82 -30.31 -58.30
N ALA A 423 -32.98 -30.17 -59.62
CA ALA A 423 -34.23 -30.50 -60.29
C ALA A 423 -33.96 -31.66 -61.26
N GLY A 424 -34.37 -32.87 -60.88
CA GLY A 424 -34.53 -34.00 -61.80
C GLY A 424 -33.97 -35.32 -61.29
N HIS A 425 -34.86 -36.32 -61.18
CA HIS A 425 -34.65 -37.74 -60.85
C HIS A 425 -34.49 -38.04 -59.36
N SER A 426 -35.22 -38.95 -58.72
CA SER A 426 -36.24 -39.92 -59.16
C SER A 426 -36.86 -40.50 -57.88
N GLY A 427 -38.14 -40.85 -57.91
CA GLY A 427 -38.74 -41.68 -56.87
C GLY A 427 -38.30 -43.13 -57.06
N ASN A 428 -37.90 -43.81 -55.99
CA ASN A 428 -38.46 -45.13 -55.67
C ASN A 428 -38.16 -45.55 -54.23
N SER A 429 -39.16 -46.23 -53.66
CA SER A 429 -39.16 -47.07 -52.47
C SER A 429 -37.93 -48.00 -52.33
N ASN A 430 -37.49 -48.28 -51.09
CA ASN A 430 -37.86 -49.48 -50.32
C ASN A 430 -36.91 -49.74 -49.14
N SER A 431 -37.49 -50.39 -48.13
CA SER A 431 -37.00 -51.01 -46.90
C SER A 431 -35.56 -51.58 -46.80
N GLY A 432 -35.05 -51.58 -45.56
CA GLY A 432 -34.55 -52.81 -44.95
C GLY A 432 -33.07 -52.87 -44.51
N GLY A 433 -32.84 -52.79 -43.20
CA GLY A 433 -32.06 -53.79 -42.46
C GLY A 433 -30.54 -53.63 -42.28
N GLY A 434 -30.07 -53.94 -41.07
CA GLY A 434 -28.70 -54.38 -40.76
C GLY A 434 -27.86 -53.37 -39.98
N HIS A 435 -27.81 -53.47 -38.65
CA HIS A 435 -26.79 -54.21 -37.87
C HIS A 435 -25.40 -53.55 -37.82
N GLY A 436 -24.91 -53.35 -36.59
CA GLY A 436 -23.52 -53.69 -36.28
C GLY A 436 -22.72 -52.69 -35.45
N LYS A 437 -22.69 -52.98 -34.15
CA LYS A 437 -21.70 -52.62 -33.11
C LYS A 437 -21.76 -51.22 -32.50
#